data_AF-A0A9E6S1E8-F1
#
_entry.id   AF-A0A9E6S1E8-F1
#
_cell.length_a   1.000
_cell.length_b   1.000
_cell.length_c   1.000
_cell.angle_alpha   90.00
_cell.angle_beta   90.00
_cell.angle_gamma   90.00
#
_symmetry.space_group_name_H-M   'P 1'
#
loop_
_entity.id
_entity.type
_entity.pdbx_description
1 polymer ?
#
loop_
_entity_poly.entity_id
_entity_poly.type
_entity_poly.pdbx_seq_one_letter_code
_entity_poly.pdbx_strand_id
1 'polypeptide(L)'
;MQKRCDRNRKRSKRRAIYCPVHNCYMDSMSQKYNLFTEKAGQLQQRGIRKREALMLVAAKTAVPLEGEWLEAFWCEHCQETKWYHVRKHESVYELSLAPAELWQQATGVINPHRNPSVGEFTFRQAQVVGGNNIKDFWINN
;
A
#
# COMPACT_ATOMS: atom_id res chain seq x y z
N MET A 1 35.90 13.73 6.89
CA MET A 1 34.48 13.80 6.48
C MET A 1 34.27 12.87 5.30
N GLN A 2 33.75 11.67 5.54
CA GLN A 2 33.53 10.67 4.48
C GLN A 2 32.40 11.12 3.55
N LYS A 3 32.74 11.38 2.29
CA LYS A 3 31.79 11.61 1.19
C LYS A 3 30.84 10.39 1.13
N ARG A 4 29.56 10.58 1.48
CA ARG A 4 28.53 9.56 1.29
C ARG A 4 28.49 9.22 -0.19
N CYS A 5 28.74 7.95 -0.50
CA CYS A 5 28.76 7.43 -1.85
C CYS A 5 27.35 7.50 -2.49
N ASP A 6 27.13 8.45 -3.39
CA ASP A 6 26.00 8.47 -4.33
C ASP A 6 26.15 7.38 -5.40
N ARG A 7 26.14 6.11 -4.98
CA ARG A 7 26.18 4.97 -5.89
C ARG A 7 25.02 4.03 -5.63
N ASN A 8 23.82 4.47 -5.99
CA ASN A 8 22.75 3.53 -6.34
C ASN A 8 22.58 3.45 -7.85
N ARG A 9 23.61 2.91 -8.53
CA ARG A 9 23.69 2.72 -10.00
C ARG A 9 22.81 1.56 -10.52
N LYS A 10 21.84 1.11 -9.71
CA LYS A 10 20.82 0.11 -10.05
C LYS A 10 19.40 0.60 -9.68
N ARG A 11 19.20 1.91 -9.51
CA ARG A 11 17.83 2.43 -9.35
C ARG A 11 17.08 2.11 -10.65
N SER A 12 16.12 1.21 -10.58
CA SER A 12 15.15 0.97 -11.65
C SER A 12 14.64 2.33 -12.12
N LYS A 13 14.46 2.50 -13.44
CA LYS A 13 13.92 3.73 -14.03
C LYS A 13 12.79 4.24 -13.13
N ARG A 14 12.87 5.50 -12.70
CA ARG A 14 11.85 6.11 -11.83
C ARG A 14 10.49 5.85 -12.48
N ARG A 15 9.55 5.28 -11.71
CA ARG A 15 8.18 5.08 -12.19
C ARG A 15 7.60 6.45 -12.48
N ALA A 16 6.98 6.60 -13.64
CA ALA A 16 6.37 7.85 -14.07
C ALA A 16 5.04 8.06 -13.32
N ILE A 17 5.15 8.37 -12.02
CA ILE A 17 4.03 8.61 -11.11
C ILE A 17 3.97 10.11 -10.85
N TYR A 18 2.85 10.72 -11.23
CA TYR A 18 2.65 12.16 -11.18
C TYR A 18 1.51 12.54 -10.25
N CYS A 19 1.61 13.71 -9.63
CA CYS A 19 0.55 14.27 -8.83
C CYS A 19 -0.68 14.57 -9.71
N PRO A 20 -1.89 14.10 -9.36
CA PRO A 20 -3.08 14.35 -10.17
C PRO A 20 -3.50 15.84 -10.21
N VAL A 21 -3.00 16.66 -9.28
CA VAL A 21 -3.31 18.10 -9.20
C VAL A 21 -2.26 18.95 -9.92
N HIS A 22 -0.98 18.70 -9.65
CA HIS A 22 0.13 19.54 -10.13
C HIS A 22 0.91 18.95 -11.30
N ASN A 23 0.62 17.69 -11.68
CA ASN A 23 1.34 16.94 -12.70
C ASN A 23 2.88 16.87 -12.52
N CYS A 24 3.37 17.16 -11.32
CA CYS A 24 4.77 17.03 -10.95
C CYS A 24 5.07 15.59 -10.53
N TYR A 25 6.33 15.18 -10.62
CA TYR A 25 6.73 13.88 -10.09
C TYR A 25 6.48 13.79 -8.59
N MET A 26 6.06 12.61 -8.14
CA MET A 26 5.92 12.31 -6.72
C MET A 26 6.99 11.33 -6.25
N ASP A 27 7.46 11.53 -5.03
CA ASP A 27 8.38 10.62 -4.38
C ASP A 27 7.61 9.58 -3.57
N SER A 28 8.01 8.32 -3.72
CA SER A 28 7.48 7.20 -2.94
C SER A 28 7.98 7.29 -1.49
N MET A 29 7.05 7.32 -0.56
CA MET A 29 7.31 7.44 0.89
C MET A 29 6.99 6.17 1.67
N SER A 30 6.50 5.11 1.01
CA SER A 30 6.19 3.83 1.65
C SER A 30 6.62 2.65 0.78
N GLN A 31 6.63 1.46 1.40
CA GLN A 31 6.64 0.22 0.64
C GLN A 31 5.32 0.03 -0.12
N LYS A 32 5.31 -0.92 -1.05
CA LYS A 32 4.10 -1.30 -1.80
C LYS A 32 3.28 -2.28 -1.00
N TYR A 33 1.99 -2.03 -0.93
CA TYR A 33 1.06 -2.91 -0.25
C TYR A 33 0.08 -3.50 -1.23
N ASN A 34 0.31 -4.75 -1.62
CA ASN A 34 -0.52 -5.43 -2.61
C ASN A 34 -1.95 -5.58 -2.09
N LEU A 35 -2.90 -5.41 -3.00
CA LEU A 35 -4.32 -5.61 -2.71
C LEU A 35 -4.72 -7.07 -2.97
N PHE A 36 -5.69 -7.56 -2.22
CA PHE A 36 -6.24 -8.88 -2.33
C PHE A 36 -7.76 -8.81 -2.40
N THR A 37 -8.38 -9.76 -3.09
CA THR A 37 -9.82 -9.91 -3.14
C THR A 37 -10.25 -11.33 -2.82
N GLU A 38 -11.36 -11.43 -2.11
CA GLU A 38 -12.06 -12.69 -1.82
C GLU A 38 -13.28 -12.85 -2.73
N LYS A 39 -13.62 -11.83 -3.53
CA LYS A 39 -14.85 -11.79 -4.34
C LYS A 39 -14.55 -12.08 -5.81
N ALA A 40 -15.11 -13.17 -6.33
CA ALA A 40 -14.98 -13.52 -7.74
C ALA A 40 -15.55 -12.45 -8.70
N GLY A 41 -16.49 -11.62 -8.24
CA GLY A 41 -17.02 -10.50 -9.03
C GLY A 41 -15.97 -9.40 -9.28
N GLN A 42 -15.11 -9.13 -8.31
CA GLN A 42 -14.04 -8.13 -8.44
C GLN A 42 -12.93 -8.60 -9.40
N LEU A 43 -12.70 -9.92 -9.49
CA LEU A 43 -11.82 -10.52 -10.49
C LEU A 43 -12.42 -10.42 -11.90
N GLN A 44 -13.74 -10.64 -12.04
CA GLN A 44 -14.44 -10.52 -13.32
C GLN A 44 -14.41 -9.10 -13.90
N GLN A 45 -14.59 -8.08 -13.06
CA GLN A 45 -14.46 -6.67 -13.46
C GLN A 45 -13.06 -6.34 -14.00
N ARG A 46 -12.06 -7.15 -13.67
CA ARG A 46 -10.67 -7.00 -14.11
C ARG A 46 -10.33 -7.88 -15.32
N GLY A 47 -11.34 -8.50 -15.94
CA GLY A 47 -11.19 -9.29 -17.16
C GLY A 47 -10.96 -10.78 -16.95
N ILE A 48 -10.96 -11.28 -15.70
CA ILE A 48 -10.84 -12.71 -15.43
C ILE A 48 -12.16 -13.41 -15.76
N ARG A 49 -12.10 -14.52 -16.50
CA ARG A 49 -13.30 -15.27 -16.88
C ARG A 49 -14.01 -15.79 -15.62
N LYS A 50 -15.34 -15.77 -15.62
CA LYS A 50 -16.17 -16.16 -14.47
C LYS A 50 -15.76 -17.50 -13.84
N ARG A 51 -15.52 -18.53 -14.66
CA ARG A 51 -15.12 -19.86 -14.19
C ARG A 51 -13.74 -19.85 -13.51
N GLU A 52 -12.79 -19.12 -14.07
CA GLU A 52 -11.44 -18.97 -13.52
C GLU A 52 -11.48 -18.16 -12.22
N ALA A 53 -12.25 -17.07 -12.18
CA ALA A 53 -12.44 -16.26 -10.99
C ALA A 53 -13.03 -17.08 -9.82
N LEU A 54 -14.04 -17.90 -10.10
CA LEU A 54 -14.64 -18.79 -9.09
C LEU A 54 -13.65 -19.85 -8.62
N MET A 55 -12.89 -20.47 -9.52
CA MET A 55 -11.86 -21.44 -9.13
C MET A 55 -10.75 -20.81 -8.30
N LEU A 56 -10.29 -19.61 -8.65
CA LEU A 56 -9.25 -18.90 -7.92
C LEU A 56 -9.68 -18.57 -6.49
N VAL A 57 -10.90 -18.07 -6.31
CA VAL A 57 -11.47 -17.79 -4.98
C VAL A 57 -11.72 -19.07 -4.19
N ALA A 58 -12.19 -20.14 -4.83
CA ALA A 58 -12.40 -21.42 -4.16
C ALA A 58 -11.07 -22.09 -3.73
N ALA A 59 -10.01 -21.94 -4.53
CA ALA A 59 -8.70 -22.52 -4.25
C ALA A 59 -7.85 -21.66 -3.29
N LYS A 60 -8.02 -20.33 -3.35
CA LYS A 60 -7.29 -19.37 -2.53
C LYS A 60 -8.30 -18.44 -1.89
N THR A 61 -8.43 -18.53 -0.56
CA THR A 61 -9.32 -17.68 0.25
C THR A 61 -9.15 -16.19 -0.07
N ALA A 62 -7.91 -15.75 -0.34
CA ALA A 62 -7.59 -14.40 -0.82
C ALA A 62 -6.74 -14.46 -2.09
N VAL A 63 -7.18 -13.80 -3.15
CA VAL A 63 -6.51 -13.76 -4.45
C VAL A 63 -5.84 -12.38 -4.61
N PRO A 64 -4.52 -12.31 -4.90
CA PRO A 64 -3.85 -11.03 -5.14
C PRO A 64 -4.38 -10.35 -6.39
N LEU A 65 -4.58 -9.04 -6.32
CA LEU A 65 -4.88 -8.19 -7.46
C LEU A 65 -3.58 -7.80 -8.15
N GLU A 66 -3.24 -8.50 -9.23
CA GLU A 66 -2.00 -8.25 -9.96
C GLU A 66 -1.95 -6.83 -10.53
N GLY A 67 -0.82 -6.17 -10.34
CA GLY A 67 -0.61 -4.79 -10.81
C GLY A 67 -1.33 -3.73 -9.97
N GLU A 68 -1.96 -4.08 -8.85
CA GLU A 68 -2.66 -3.15 -7.97
C GLU A 68 -2.08 -3.14 -6.55
N TRP A 69 -1.79 -1.95 -6.04
CA TRP A 69 -1.28 -1.79 -4.67
C TRP A 69 -1.60 -0.42 -4.09
N LEU A 70 -1.50 -0.30 -2.77
CA LEU A 70 -1.49 0.98 -2.05
C LEU A 70 -0.06 1.45 -1.82
N GLU A 71 0.16 2.75 -2.02
CA GLU A 71 1.46 3.38 -1.77
C GLU A 71 1.28 4.86 -1.38
N ALA A 72 2.10 5.31 -0.45
CA ALA A 72 2.16 6.71 -0.02
C ALA A 72 3.12 7.50 -0.91
N PHE A 73 2.68 8.67 -1.36
CA PHE A 73 3.44 9.56 -2.21
C PHE A 73 3.49 10.97 -1.62
N TRP A 74 4.69 11.56 -1.64
CA TRP A 74 4.90 12.97 -1.33
C TRP A 74 4.90 13.80 -2.61
N CYS A 75 4.20 14.92 -2.57
CA CYS A 75 4.19 15.91 -3.63
C CYS A 75 4.82 17.21 -3.11
N GLU A 76 5.82 17.74 -3.85
CA GLU A 76 6.52 18.97 -3.47
C GLU A 76 5.63 20.21 -3.48
N HIS A 77 4.65 20.26 -4.39
CA HIS A 77 3.72 21.38 -4.53
C HIS A 77 2.57 21.29 -3.51
N CYS A 78 2.07 20.09 -3.23
CA CYS A 78 1.03 19.90 -2.21
C CYS A 78 1.60 20.00 -0.79
N GLN A 79 2.91 19.77 -0.61
CA GLN A 79 3.58 19.69 0.69
C GLN A 79 2.91 18.71 1.67
N GLU A 80 2.40 17.60 1.15
CA GLU A 80 1.73 16.58 1.95
C GLU A 80 1.99 15.17 1.41
N THR A 81 1.97 14.18 2.31
CA THR A 81 2.00 12.76 1.93
C THR A 81 0.57 12.26 1.81
N LYS A 82 0.19 11.73 0.65
CA LYS A 82 -1.11 11.12 0.41
C LYS A 82 -0.98 9.66 0.00
N TRP A 83 -2.00 8.88 0.35
CA TRP A 83 -2.10 7.49 -0.06
C TRP A 83 -2.90 7.34 -1.34
N TYR A 84 -2.33 6.59 -2.26
CA TYR A 84 -2.94 6.32 -3.56
C TYR A 84 -3.07 4.83 -3.79
N HIS A 85 -4.17 4.44 -4.41
CA HIS A 85 -4.30 3.18 -5.10
C HIS A 85 -3.66 3.31 -6.46
N VAL A 86 -2.59 2.56 -6.66
CA VAL A 86 -1.83 2.51 -7.89
C VAL A 86 -2.27 1.28 -8.67
N ARG A 87 -2.65 1.49 -9.92
CA ARG A 87 -2.96 0.44 -10.87
C ARG A 87 -1.99 0.51 -12.03
N LYS A 88 -1.31 -0.59 -12.30
CA LYS A 88 -0.32 -0.70 -13.37
C LYS A 88 -0.90 -1.52 -14.51
N HIS A 89 -1.10 -0.88 -15.66
CA HIS A 89 -1.44 -1.52 -16.91
C HIS A 89 -0.23 -1.41 -17.85
N GLU A 90 0.44 -2.55 -18.09
CA GLU A 90 1.67 -2.65 -18.90
C GLU A 90 2.81 -1.73 -18.44
N SER A 91 2.82 -0.48 -18.93
CA SER A 91 3.81 0.56 -18.64
C SER A 91 3.20 1.84 -18.08
N VAL A 92 1.86 1.94 -18.02
CA VAL A 92 1.11 3.10 -17.54
C VAL A 92 0.73 2.87 -16.07
N TYR A 93 0.83 3.94 -15.28
CA TYR A 93 0.44 3.96 -13.88
C TYR A 93 -0.78 4.88 -13.72
N GLU A 94 -1.89 4.30 -13.30
CA GLU A 94 -3.09 5.02 -12.92
C GLU A 94 -3.11 5.21 -11.40
N LEU A 95 -3.53 6.38 -10.95
CA LEU A 95 -3.60 6.74 -9.54
C LEU A 95 -5.02 7.16 -9.19
N SER A 96 -5.55 6.57 -8.14
CA SER A 96 -6.76 7.06 -7.48
C SER A 96 -6.49 7.27 -5.98
N LEU A 97 -7.20 8.19 -5.34
CA LEU A 97 -7.09 8.35 -3.89
C LEU A 97 -7.57 7.08 -3.21
N ALA A 98 -6.81 6.57 -2.25
CA ALA A 98 -7.09 5.31 -1.57
C ALA A 98 -8.35 5.44 -0.67
N PRO A 99 -9.52 4.92 -1.08
CA PRO A 99 -10.73 4.93 -0.26
C PRO A 99 -10.55 4.00 0.94
N ALA A 100 -11.23 4.29 2.05
CA ALA A 100 -11.16 3.50 3.28
C ALA A 100 -11.41 1.99 3.06
N GLU A 101 -12.27 1.63 2.11
CA GLU A 101 -12.60 0.23 1.79
C GLU A 101 -11.42 -0.56 1.21
N LEU A 102 -10.54 0.08 0.43
CA LEU A 102 -9.36 -0.60 -0.15
C LEU A 102 -8.35 -0.99 0.93
N TRP A 103 -8.35 -0.32 2.06
CA TRP A 103 -7.48 -0.65 3.19
C TRP A 103 -7.82 -2.01 3.82
N GLN A 104 -9.08 -2.44 3.74
CA GLN A 104 -9.49 -3.77 4.21
C GLN A 104 -8.97 -4.90 3.31
N GLN A 105 -8.65 -4.57 2.05
CA GLN A 105 -8.14 -5.50 1.04
C GLN A 105 -6.60 -5.59 1.05
N ALA A 106 -5.93 -4.70 1.77
CA ALA A 106 -4.48 -4.61 1.78
C ALA A 106 -3.91 -5.35 3.00
N THR A 107 -2.90 -6.20 2.79
CA THR A 107 -2.25 -6.91 3.90
C THR A 107 -1.00 -6.16 4.36
N GLY A 108 -0.80 -6.08 5.68
CA GLY A 108 0.39 -5.46 6.28
C GLY A 108 0.41 -3.93 6.31
N VAL A 109 -0.67 -3.26 5.88
CA VAL A 109 -0.82 -1.79 5.98
C VAL A 109 -1.74 -1.46 7.13
N ILE A 110 -1.32 -0.52 7.97
CA ILE A 110 -2.20 0.09 8.96
C ILE A 110 -2.85 1.27 8.28
N ASN A 111 -4.18 1.30 8.26
CA ASN A 111 -4.91 2.46 7.76
C ASN A 111 -4.46 3.71 8.53
N PRO A 112 -3.94 4.76 7.85
CA PRO A 112 -3.56 6.01 8.49
C PRO A 112 -4.78 6.70 9.12
N HIS A 113 -5.98 6.42 8.63
CA HIS A 113 -7.22 6.77 9.30
C HIS A 113 -7.44 5.74 10.42
N ARG A 114 -7.22 6.20 11.66
CA ARG A 114 -7.45 5.42 12.89
C ARG A 114 -8.79 4.71 12.82
N ASN A 115 -8.79 3.40 12.99
CA ASN A 115 -10.04 2.67 13.19
C ASN A 115 -10.66 3.18 14.51
N PRO A 116 -11.86 3.80 14.50
CA PRO A 116 -12.41 4.44 15.68
C PRO A 116 -12.66 3.47 16.85
N SER A 117 -12.77 2.16 16.59
CA SER A 117 -12.92 1.13 17.62
C SER A 117 -11.60 0.66 18.24
N VAL A 118 -10.46 1.05 17.67
CA VAL A 118 -9.13 0.62 18.13
C VAL A 118 -8.56 1.67 19.07
N GLY A 119 -8.30 1.26 20.32
CA GLY A 119 -7.65 2.09 21.32
C GLY A 119 -6.24 2.53 20.88
N GLU A 120 -5.75 3.64 21.44
CA GLU A 120 -4.44 4.20 21.08
C GLU A 120 -3.28 3.22 21.34
N PHE A 121 -3.40 2.41 22.39
CA PHE A 121 -2.47 1.32 22.71
C PHE A 121 -2.33 0.32 21.56
N THR A 122 -3.46 -0.24 21.09
CA THR A 122 -3.48 -1.25 20.03
C THR A 122 -3.01 -0.67 18.70
N PHE A 123 -3.28 0.61 18.44
CA PHE A 123 -2.76 1.32 17.27
C PHE A 123 -1.23 1.44 17.30
N ARG A 124 -0.65 1.86 18.44
CA ARG A 124 0.81 1.96 18.63
C ARG A 124 1.49 0.60 18.50
N GLN A 125 0.93 -0.44 19.10
CA GLN A 125 1.48 -1.80 19.04
C GLN A 125 1.42 -2.37 17.61
N ALA A 126 0.36 -2.07 16.84
CA ALA A 126 0.27 -2.50 15.44
C ALA A 126 1.38 -1.90 14.57
N GLN A 127 1.83 -0.68 14.86
CA GLN A 127 2.91 0.02 14.11
C GLN A 127 4.30 -0.58 14.34
N VAL A 128 4.49 -1.40 15.39
CA VAL A 128 5.77 -2.05 15.69
C VAL A 128 5.89 -3.35 14.88
N VAL A 129 6.12 -3.23 13.58
CA VAL A 129 6.49 -4.38 12.73
C VAL A 129 8.01 -4.58 12.82
N GLY A 130 8.44 -5.40 13.78
CA GLY A 130 9.82 -5.85 13.90
C GLY A 130 10.32 -5.98 15.34
N GLY A 131 10.19 -7.18 15.91
CA GLY A 131 10.92 -7.60 17.10
C GLY A 131 10.12 -7.63 18.39
N ASN A 132 9.88 -8.85 18.89
CA ASN A 132 9.38 -9.24 20.20
C ASN A 132 9.73 -8.29 21.37
N ASN A 133 8.99 -7.20 21.60
CA ASN A 133 8.93 -6.54 22.89
C ASN A 133 7.71 -5.61 22.99
N ILE A 134 6.76 -5.98 23.84
CA ILE A 134 5.69 -5.09 24.30
C ILE A 134 6.35 -4.08 25.24
N LYS A 135 6.57 -2.84 24.77
CA LYS A 135 7.31 -1.80 25.51
C LYS A 135 6.52 -1.11 26.62
N ASP A 136 5.23 -1.40 26.77
CA ASP A 136 4.33 -0.60 27.59
C ASP A 136 4.13 -1.13 29.02
N PHE A 137 4.65 -2.31 29.34
CA PHE A 137 4.65 -2.82 30.71
C PHE A 137 6.01 -2.59 31.38
N TRP A 138 6.07 -1.55 32.21
CA TRP A 138 7.10 -1.46 33.24
C TRP A 138 6.57 -2.22 34.46
N ILE A 139 7.15 -3.39 34.74
CA ILE A 139 6.96 -4.06 36.03
C ILE A 139 7.83 -3.28 37.02
N ASN A 140 7.21 -2.46 37.85
CA ASN A 140 7.89 -1.92 39.03
C ASN A 140 8.08 -3.10 40.01
N ASN A 141 9.33 -3.52 40.19
CA ASN A 141 9.76 -4.31 41.35
C ASN A 141 10.01 -3.38 42.54
#